data_AF-A0A2E5NL11-F1
#
_entry.id   AF-A0A2E5NL11-F1
#
_cell.length_a   1.000
_cell.length_b   1.000
_cell.length_c   1.000
_cell.angle_alpha   90.00
_cell.angle_beta   90.00
_cell.angle_gamma   90.00
#
_symmetry.space_group_name_H-M   'P 1'
#
loop_
_entity.id
_entity.type
_entity.pdbx_description
1 polymer ?
#
loop_
_entity_poly.entity_id
_entity_poly.type
_entity_poly.pdbx_seq_one_letter_code
_entity_poly.pdbx_strand_id
1 'polypeptide(L)' 'MAWSDLFAGIAFYLIIEGLFPFINPNAWRRGLSVMAQFEDQQLRNFGLGVVIAGLTLLYFVRG' A
#
# COMPACT_ATOMS: atom_id res chain seq x y z
N MET A 1 -14.57 10.95 -16.63
CA MET A 1 -13.45 10.03 -16.91
C MET A 1 -12.47 10.02 -15.74
N ALA A 2 -11.71 11.09 -15.45
CA ALA A 2 -10.71 11.06 -14.36
C ALA A 2 -11.25 10.63 -12.97
N TRP A 3 -12.48 11.02 -12.62
CA TRP A 3 -13.11 10.62 -11.36
C TRP A 3 -13.49 9.13 -11.31
N SER A 4 -13.97 8.54 -12.42
CA SER A 4 -14.27 7.10 -12.44
C SER A 4 -13.01 6.26 -12.33
N ASP A 5 -11.92 6.71 -12.94
CA ASP A 5 -10.63 6.00 -12.89
C ASP A 5 -10.04 6.04 -11.48
N LEU A 6 -10.21 7.17 -10.77
CA LEU A 6 -9.83 7.28 -9.36
C LEU A 6 -10.64 6.33 -8.48
N PHE A 7 -11.97 6.30 -8.64
CA PHE A 7 -12.82 5.38 -7.89
C PHE A 7 -12.52 3.91 -8.23
N ALA A 8 -12.22 3.59 -9.49
CA ALA A 8 -11.81 2.24 -9.89
C ALA A 8 -10.47 1.85 -9.25
N GLY A 9 -9.48 2.76 -9.22
CA GLY A 9 -8.21 2.53 -8.54
C GLY A 9 -8.38 2.30 -7.04
N ILE A 10 -9.23 3.09 -6.38
CA ILE A 10 -9.57 2.89 -4.95
C ILE A 10 -10.29 1.56 -4.74
N ALA A 11 -11.22 1.18 -5.62
CA ALA A 11 -11.90 -0.11 -5.53
C ALA A 11 -10.91 -1.28 -5.63
N PHE A 12 -9.96 -1.23 -6.57
CA PHE A 12 -8.89 -2.24 -6.67
C PHE A 12 -8.00 -2.27 -5.45
N TYR A 13 -7.60 -1.11 -4.92
CA TYR A 13 -6.83 -1.02 -3.68
C TYR A 13 -7.54 -1.72 -2.53
N LEU A 14 -8.83 -1.42 -2.32
CA LEU A 14 -9.66 -2.04 -1.27
C LEU A 14 -9.84 -3.55 -1.47
N ILE A 15 -10.03 -4.00 -2.72
CA ILE A 15 -10.13 -5.43 -3.03
C ILE A 15 -8.83 -6.15 -2.66
N ILE A 16 -7.68 -5.59 -3.04
CA ILE A 16 -6.37 -6.18 -2.73
C ILE A 16 -6.11 -6.14 -1.23
N GLU A 17 -6.38 -5.01 -0.57
CA GLU A 17 -6.19 -4.84 0.87
C GLU A 17 -7.08 -5.81 1.67
N GLY A 18 -8.33 -6.04 1.23
CA GLY A 18 -9.26 -6.97 1.86
C GLY A 18 -9.03 -8.45 1.52
N LEU A 19 -8.42 -8.76 0.38
CA LEU A 19 -8.12 -10.13 -0.05
C LEU A 19 -7.11 -10.82 0.87
N PHE A 20 -6.02 -10.13 1.24
CA PHE A 20 -5.00 -10.67 2.14
C PHE A 20 -5.54 -11.12 3.52
N PRO A 21 -6.29 -10.29 4.27
CA PRO A 21 -6.88 -10.70 5.54
C PRO A 21 -7.99 -11.73 5.37
N PHE A 22 -8.70 -11.74 4.23
CA PHE A 22 -9.74 -12.75 3.94
C PHE A 22 -9.16 -14.14 3.68
N ILE A 23 -8.09 -14.23 2.87
CA ILE A 23 -7.45 -15.51 2.52
C ILE A 23 -6.70 -16.10 3.71
N ASN A 24 -5.93 -15.28 4.45
CA ASN A 24 -5.15 -15.78 5.59
C ASN A 24 -4.98 -14.73 6.71
N PRO A 25 -5.94 -14.65 7.65
CA PRO A 25 -5.90 -13.66 8.72
C PRO A 25 -4.74 -13.87 9.70
N ASN A 26 -4.20 -15.10 9.79
CA ASN A 26 -3.08 -15.42 10.68
C ASN A 26 -1.74 -15.00 10.09
N ALA A 27 -1.57 -15.10 8.76
CA ALA A 27 -0.40 -14.56 8.08
C ALA A 27 -0.40 -13.03 8.12
N TRP A 28 -1.57 -12.40 7.88
CA TRP A 28 -1.74 -10.95 7.96
C TRP A 28 -1.38 -10.40 9.35
N ARG A 29 -1.94 -10.98 10.43
CA ARG A 29 -1.63 -10.58 11.81
C ARG A 29 -0.14 -10.71 12.15
N ARG A 30 0.51 -11.78 11.69
CA ARG A 30 1.97 -11.95 11.88
C ARG A 30 2.75 -10.87 11.13
N GLY A 31 2.41 -10.58 9.87
CA GLY A 31 3.06 -9.50 9.11
C GLY A 31 2.93 -8.14 9.79
N LEU A 32 1.73 -7.80 10.28
CA LEU A 32 1.50 -6.57 11.05
C LEU A 32 2.30 -6.54 12.35
N SER A 33 2.41 -7.66 13.08
CA SER A 33 3.21 -7.73 14.30
C SER A 33 4.71 -7.52 14.06
N VAL A 34 5.23 -8.02 12.94
CA VAL A 34 6.62 -7.76 12.52
C VAL A 34 6.78 -6.29 12.17
N MET A 35 5.82 -5.69 11.48
CA MET A 35 5.87 -4.26 11.18
C MET A 35 5.81 -3.38 12.42
N ALA A 36 5.03 -3.79 13.43
CA ALA A 36 4.92 -3.10 14.71
C ALA A 36 6.19 -3.20 15.58
N GLN A 37 7.14 -4.09 15.24
CA GLN A 37 8.43 -4.18 15.91
C GLN A 37 9.48 -3.24 15.31
N PHE A 38 9.24 -2.65 14.13
CA PHE A 38 10.15 -1.64 13.58
C PHE A 38 10.08 -0.36 14.38
N GLU A 39 11.24 0.28 14.52
CA GLU A 39 11.33 1.59 15.15
C GLU A 39 10.67 2.66 14.25
N ASP A 40 9.99 3.63 14.85
CA ASP A 40 9.23 4.67 14.13
C ASP A 40 10.06 5.36 13.03
N GLN A 41 11.36 5.56 13.26
CA GLN A 41 12.24 6.19 12.29
C GLN A 41 12.47 5.33 11.04
N GLN A 42 12.59 4.01 11.21
CA GLN A 42 12.74 3.07 10.10
C GLN A 42 11.46 2.99 9.28
N LEU A 43 10.30 2.93 9.96
CA LEU A 43 9.00 2.89 9.29
C LEU A 43 8.73 4.18 8.48
N ARG A 44 9.10 5.34 9.03
CA ARG A 44 9.01 6.63 8.33
C ARG A 44 9.92 6.69 7.10
N ASN A 45 11.17 6.27 7.22
CA ASN A 45 12.11 6.28 6.09
C ASN A 45 11.67 5.31 4.99
N PHE A 46 11.18 4.13 5.37
CA PHE A 46 10.61 3.16 4.44
C PHE A 46 9.37 3.73 3.73
N GLY A 47 8.43 4.32 4.49
CA GLY A 47 7.24 4.97 3.96
C GLY A 47 7.58 6.10 2.98
N LEU A 48 8.56 6.95 3.31
CA LEU A 48 9.05 8.00 2.40
C LEU A 48 9.62 7.41 1.11
N GLY A 49 10.41 6.33 1.18
CA GLY A 49 10.94 5.65 0.00
C GLY A 49 9.82 5.12 -0.92
N VAL A 50 8.79 4.49 -0.33
CA VAL A 50 7.63 3.99 -1.10
C VAL A 50 6.85 5.13 -1.75
N VAL A 51 6.63 6.24 -1.04
CA VAL A 51 5.95 7.42 -1.59
C VAL A 51 6.73 8.00 -2.78
N ILE A 52 8.05 8.18 -2.64
CA ILE A 52 8.90 8.69 -3.73
C ILE A 52 8.88 7.74 -4.92
N ALA A 53 9.00 6.43 -4.70
CA ALA A 53 8.92 5.43 -5.76
C ALA A 53 7.57 5.46 -6.48
N GLY A 54 6.47 5.57 -5.73
CA GLY A 54 5.11 5.69 -6.28
C GLY A 54 4.91 6.95 -7.09
N LEU A 55 5.39 8.11 -6.61
CA LEU A 55 5.36 9.36 -7.37
C LEU A 55 6.19 9.28 -8.65
N THR A 56 7.37 8.65 -8.58
CA THR A 56 8.24 8.45 -9.74
C THR A 56 7.55 7.56 -10.78
N LEU A 57 6.95 6.45 -10.36
CA LEU A 57 6.24 5.54 -11.25
C LEU A 57 5.00 6.21 -11.86
N LEU A 58 4.23 6.97 -11.07
CA LEU A 58 3.11 7.76 -11.57
C LEU A 58 3.56 8.78 -12.61
N TYR A 59 4.68 9.46 -12.37
CA TYR A 59 5.27 10.40 -13.33
C TYR A 59 5.69 9.70 -14.63
N PHE A 60 6.23 8.48 -14.57
CA PHE A 60 6.57 7.71 -15.78
C PHE A 60 5.37 7.14 -16.54
N VAL A 61 4.30 6.75 -15.83
CA VAL A 61 3.11 6.14 -16.46
C VAL A 61 2.17 7.19 -17.02
N ARG A 62 2.15 8.40 -16.44
CA ARG A 62 1.19 9.46 -16.75
C ARG A 62 1.81 10.77 -17.24
N GLY A 63 3.13 10.91 -17.17
CA GLY A 63 3.90 11.96 -17.83
C GLY A 63 4.31 11.52 -19.23
#